data_AF-A0A3R6XYX8-F1
#
_entry.id   AF-A0A3R6XYX8-F1
#
_cell.length_a   1.000
_cell.length_b   1.000
_cell.length_c   1.000
_cell.angle_alpha   90.00
_cell.angle_beta   90.00
_cell.angle_gamma   90.00
#
_symmetry.space_group_name_H-M   'P 1'
#
loop_
_entity.id
_entity.type
_entity.pdbx_description
1 polymer ?
#
loop_
_entity_poly.entity_id
_entity_poly.type
_entity_poly.pdbx_seq_one_letter_code
_entity_poly.pdbx_strand_id
1 'polypeptide(L)'
;MADVEPSSPIQTDTLLENTAAPVRGGRSSTLLRILVGVLVLMVVQLTALAYLFEVDVALVHDAARSWHKHIVGAFTSASHVISSYDPSSWTSTIAGSGGQSFVRAAVLYLPSHQPNFEHEFRWFRRSWLEMQKTEPSTWRTDIVVYSDGNLPALEALNCSVTVRRTSRDDANMCIIHPTYTSVYSDAFPYRFADSVNVVGLNGTDLDMYDWVLRTDIDTFLTPAFSTWKPPIMVVGQGAYSFPGYTTGDRLASIISSLNMTTMTLDNVGSTWYGPTSLIRTCANLSISVMQYLYANEFTAEEKSPEYGIKGWPKWHIGVVSMYAGHIAINHCTREFGVAKDETMLDFPTTSSDAPSRHAHLHTWQDNQRFSKFAFTSGEYVHEDKSKLHPADSIVDYAMYMALDSQAVDFRPPA
;
A
#
# COMPACT_ATOMS: atom_id res chain seq x y z
N MET A 1 -62.26 54.53 -22.29
CA MET A 1 -60.83 54.14 -22.25
C MET A 1 -60.63 53.23 -23.45
N ALA A 2 -60.69 53.76 -24.68
CA ALA A 2 -59.67 54.57 -25.37
C ALA A 2 -58.36 53.78 -25.54
N ASP A 3 -57.81 53.49 -26.72
CA ASP A 3 -58.19 53.67 -28.13
C ASP A 3 -57.27 52.70 -28.93
N VAL A 4 -57.81 51.90 -29.85
CA VAL A 4 -57.68 52.01 -31.32
C VAL A 4 -56.31 51.59 -31.91
N GLU A 5 -56.38 50.45 -32.62
CA GLU A 5 -55.54 49.91 -33.72
C GLU A 5 -55.16 50.94 -34.83
N PRO A 6 -54.50 50.59 -35.96
CA PRO A 6 -53.54 49.53 -36.29
C PRO A 6 -52.37 50.09 -37.18
N SER A 7 -51.57 49.18 -37.78
CA SER A 7 -51.02 49.24 -39.17
C SER A 7 -49.50 49.03 -39.35
N SER A 8 -49.17 47.95 -40.06
CA SER A 8 -47.90 47.63 -40.78
C SER A 8 -47.61 48.66 -41.89
N PRO A 9 -46.43 48.75 -42.59
CA PRO A 9 -45.75 47.62 -43.28
C PRO A 9 -44.22 47.73 -43.60
N ILE A 10 -43.64 46.62 -44.11
CA ILE A 10 -42.69 46.44 -45.24
C ILE A 10 -41.53 47.46 -45.46
N GLN A 11 -40.27 47.00 -45.55
CA GLN A 11 -39.45 47.07 -46.79
C GLN A 11 -38.10 46.32 -46.72
N THR A 12 -37.83 45.55 -47.77
CA THR A 12 -36.56 45.03 -48.28
C THR A 12 -35.62 46.14 -48.76
N ASP A 13 -34.29 46.01 -48.64
CA ASP A 13 -33.38 45.81 -49.79
C ASP A 13 -31.86 45.83 -49.46
N THR A 14 -31.18 44.85 -50.07
CA THR A 14 -29.85 44.83 -50.70
C THR A 14 -28.58 45.50 -50.12
N LEU A 15 -27.55 44.66 -49.98
CA LEU A 15 -26.17 44.77 -50.50
C LEU A 15 -25.38 46.06 -50.21
N LEU A 16 -24.36 45.92 -49.35
CA LEU A 16 -23.06 46.54 -49.58
C LEU A 16 -21.95 45.55 -49.18
N GLU A 17 -21.37 44.99 -50.24
CA GLU A 17 -20.10 44.27 -50.28
C GLU A 17 -18.99 45.22 -49.80
N ASN A 18 -18.26 44.85 -48.73
CA ASN A 18 -16.99 45.48 -48.41
C ASN A 18 -15.97 44.39 -48.07
N THR A 19 -15.07 44.23 -49.04
CA THR A 19 -13.80 43.53 -48.99
C THR A 19 -12.99 43.80 -47.72
N ALA A 20 -12.58 42.76 -47.01
CA ALA A 20 -11.40 42.79 -46.15
C ALA A 20 -10.72 41.41 -46.12
N ALA A 21 -9.52 41.37 -46.71
CA ALA A 21 -8.57 40.27 -46.65
C ALA A 21 -7.91 40.18 -45.23
N PRO A 22 -7.08 39.16 -44.93
CA PRO A 22 -6.99 38.53 -43.61
C PRO A 22 -6.14 39.33 -42.60
N VAL A 23 -6.63 39.42 -41.36
CA VAL A 23 -5.83 39.92 -40.23
C VAL A 23 -4.96 38.78 -39.68
N ARG A 24 -3.67 38.85 -40.00
CA ARG A 24 -2.60 38.12 -39.29
C ARG A 24 -2.65 38.49 -37.80
N GLY A 25 -2.87 37.51 -36.94
CA GLY A 25 -2.73 37.64 -35.49
C GLY A 25 -1.27 37.94 -35.11
N GLY A 26 -0.96 39.22 -34.90
CA GLY A 26 0.29 39.65 -34.29
C GLY A 26 0.28 39.30 -32.81
N ARG A 27 1.12 38.34 -32.39
CA ARG A 27 1.49 38.13 -30.99
C ARG A 27 2.06 39.44 -30.44
N SER A 28 1.48 39.94 -29.34
CA SER A 28 1.94 41.15 -28.63
C SER A 28 3.42 41.01 -28.24
N SER A 29 4.30 41.71 -28.97
CA SER A 29 5.75 41.75 -28.72
C SER A 29 6.10 42.33 -27.35
N THR A 30 5.14 43.02 -26.72
CA THR A 30 5.25 43.64 -25.40
C THR A 30 5.33 42.61 -24.28
N LEU A 31 4.52 41.54 -24.32
CA LEU A 31 4.51 40.49 -23.30
C LEU A 31 5.82 39.67 -23.31
N LEU A 32 6.34 39.39 -24.50
CA LEU A 32 7.62 38.69 -24.64
C LEU A 32 8.79 39.55 -24.13
N ARG A 33 8.77 40.87 -24.37
CA ARG A 33 9.77 41.80 -23.85
C ARG A 33 9.72 41.93 -22.33
N ILE A 34 8.52 41.91 -21.73
CA ILE A 34 8.35 41.92 -20.28
C ILE A 34 8.87 40.62 -19.66
N LEU A 35 8.51 39.46 -20.23
CA LEU A 35 9.01 38.15 -19.77
C LEU A 35 10.53 38.04 -19.85
N VAL A 36 11.12 38.48 -20.96
CA VAL A 36 12.58 38.52 -21.12
C VAL A 36 13.21 39.49 -20.12
N GLY A 37 12.60 40.66 -19.90
CA GLY A 37 13.05 41.63 -18.90
C GLY A 37 13.06 41.06 -17.48
N VAL A 38 11.98 40.37 -17.07
CA VAL A 38 11.87 39.72 -15.76
C VAL A 38 12.90 38.59 -15.61
N LEU A 39 13.10 37.79 -16.65
CA LEU A 39 14.07 36.69 -16.64
C LEU A 39 15.51 37.22 -16.48
N VAL A 40 15.85 38.28 -17.21
CA VAL A 40 17.16 38.94 -17.08
C VAL A 40 17.34 39.52 -15.68
N LEU A 41 16.30 40.13 -15.10
CA LEU A 41 16.37 40.67 -13.74
C LEU A 41 16.57 39.58 -12.68
N MET A 42 15.88 38.44 -12.82
CA MET A 42 16.08 37.28 -11.93
C MET A 42 17.49 36.73 -12.05
N VAL A 43 18.01 36.56 -13.27
CA VAL A 43 19.37 36.07 -13.48
C VAL A 43 20.36 37.03 -12.82
N VAL A 44 20.25 38.33 -13.05
CA VAL A 44 21.13 39.34 -12.43
C VAL A 44 21.04 39.30 -10.89
N GLN A 45 19.84 39.18 -10.32
CA GLN A 45 19.66 39.05 -8.87
C GLN A 45 20.30 37.77 -8.32
N LEU A 46 20.12 36.64 -8.99
CA LEU A 46 20.69 35.35 -8.58
C LEU A 46 22.23 35.36 -8.69
N THR A 47 22.78 35.97 -9.72
CA THR A 47 24.24 36.12 -9.87
C THR A 47 24.82 37.06 -8.82
N ALA A 48 24.13 38.16 -8.50
CA ALA A 48 24.54 39.09 -7.45
C ALA A 48 24.47 38.44 -6.05
N LEU A 49 23.43 37.63 -5.78
CA LEU A 49 23.31 36.84 -4.55
C LEU A 49 24.41 35.77 -4.47
N ALA A 50 24.70 35.05 -5.55
CA ALA A 50 25.79 34.06 -5.57
C ALA A 50 27.17 34.69 -5.31
N TYR A 51 27.40 35.91 -5.81
CA TYR A 51 28.63 36.67 -5.57
C TYR A 51 28.72 37.24 -4.15
N LEU A 52 27.60 37.74 -3.60
CA LEU A 52 27.54 38.29 -2.24
C LEU A 52 27.70 37.22 -1.14
N PHE A 53 27.31 35.97 -1.43
CA PHE A 53 27.33 34.87 -0.47
C PHE A 53 28.44 33.84 -0.73
N GLU A 54 29.43 34.14 -1.59
CA GLU A 54 30.54 33.24 -1.96
C GLU A 54 30.07 31.81 -2.27
N VAL A 55 28.94 31.69 -2.99
CA VAL A 55 28.36 30.39 -3.30
C VAL A 55 29.26 29.67 -4.28
N ASP A 56 29.86 28.55 -3.85
CA ASP A 56 30.68 27.71 -4.71
C ASP A 56 29.80 27.11 -5.83
N VAL A 57 29.90 27.71 -7.01
CA VAL A 57 29.11 27.34 -8.19
C VAL A 57 29.46 25.93 -8.65
N ALA A 58 30.68 25.43 -8.37
CA ALA A 58 31.05 24.05 -8.66
C ALA A 58 30.34 23.07 -7.73
N LEU A 59 30.23 23.40 -6.43
CA LEU A 59 29.47 22.62 -5.46
C LEU A 59 27.97 22.60 -5.78
N VAL A 60 27.39 23.73 -6.21
CA VAL A 60 25.98 23.79 -6.65
C VAL A 60 25.76 23.01 -7.93
N HIS A 61 26.70 23.07 -8.88
CA HIS A 61 26.62 22.31 -10.12
C HIS A 61 26.78 20.80 -9.87
N ASP A 62 27.65 20.38 -8.93
CA ASP A 62 27.79 18.98 -8.52
C ASP A 62 26.61 18.49 -7.70
N ALA A 63 26.03 19.32 -6.84
CA ALA A 63 24.78 19.05 -6.15
C ALA A 63 23.63 18.90 -7.18
N ALA A 64 23.51 19.80 -8.14
CA ALA A 64 22.49 19.73 -9.19
C ALA A 64 22.68 18.51 -10.12
N ARG A 65 23.92 18.16 -10.48
CA ARG A 65 24.22 16.94 -11.25
C ARG A 65 23.95 15.67 -10.45
N SER A 66 24.31 15.65 -9.16
CA SER A 66 24.02 14.54 -8.25
C SER A 66 22.51 14.35 -8.07
N TRP A 67 21.78 15.45 -7.85
CA TRP A 67 20.33 15.49 -7.74
C TRP A 67 19.66 15.03 -9.04
N HIS A 68 20.11 15.52 -10.20
CA HIS A 68 19.63 15.06 -11.51
C HIS A 68 19.94 13.59 -11.75
N LYS A 69 21.12 13.09 -11.35
CA LYS A 69 21.51 11.68 -11.54
C LYS A 69 20.74 10.74 -10.61
N HIS A 70 20.40 11.15 -9.39
CA HIS A 70 19.56 10.36 -8.48
C HIS A 70 18.09 10.36 -8.90
N ILE A 71 17.56 11.52 -9.30
CA ILE A 71 16.16 11.67 -9.67
C ILE A 71 15.90 11.07 -11.05
N VAL A 72 16.67 11.48 -12.07
CA VAL A 72 16.50 10.96 -13.43
C VAL A 72 16.95 9.50 -13.53
N GLY A 73 18.01 9.10 -12.82
CA GLY A 73 18.43 7.69 -12.77
C GLY A 73 17.40 6.76 -12.11
N ALA A 74 16.69 7.23 -11.08
CA ALA A 74 15.57 6.50 -10.48
C ALA A 74 14.34 6.50 -11.38
N PHE A 75 14.03 7.62 -12.05
CA PHE A 75 12.90 7.71 -12.99
C PHE A 75 13.09 6.86 -14.25
N THR A 76 14.29 6.84 -14.83
CA THR A 76 14.60 5.96 -15.97
C THR A 76 14.53 4.49 -15.57
N SER A 77 14.94 4.15 -14.35
CA SER A 77 14.90 2.77 -13.86
C SER A 77 13.47 2.30 -13.54
N ALA A 78 12.65 3.12 -12.87
CA ALA A 78 11.25 2.78 -12.58
C ALA A 78 10.40 2.68 -13.87
N SER A 79 10.61 3.59 -14.82
CA SER A 79 9.90 3.56 -16.12
C SER A 79 10.34 2.36 -16.98
N HIS A 80 11.62 1.97 -16.95
CA HIS A 80 12.12 0.76 -17.60
C HIS A 80 11.61 -0.53 -16.93
N VAL A 81 11.52 -0.59 -15.60
CA VAL A 81 10.98 -1.76 -14.87
C VAL A 81 9.49 -1.95 -15.18
N ILE A 82 8.72 -0.85 -15.21
CA ILE A 82 7.30 -0.88 -15.61
C ILE A 82 7.14 -1.33 -17.08
N SER A 83 8.02 -0.91 -17.98
CA SER A 83 7.97 -1.27 -19.41
C SER A 83 8.53 -2.66 -19.74
N SER A 84 9.26 -3.33 -18.83
CA SER A 84 9.94 -4.61 -19.10
C SER A 84 9.28 -5.83 -18.43
N TYR A 85 8.05 -5.66 -17.93
CA TYR A 85 7.27 -6.74 -17.35
C TYR A 85 7.00 -7.85 -18.38
N ASP A 86 7.57 -9.05 -18.13
CA ASP A 86 7.32 -10.27 -18.92
C ASP A 86 6.44 -11.26 -18.13
N PRO A 87 5.18 -11.50 -18.57
CA PRO A 87 4.27 -12.44 -17.91
C PRO A 87 4.62 -13.92 -18.11
N SER A 88 5.56 -14.26 -18.99
CA SER A 88 5.72 -15.64 -19.48
C SER A 88 6.53 -16.59 -18.57
N SER A 89 7.15 -16.11 -17.48
CA SER A 89 8.08 -16.93 -16.67
C SER A 89 7.42 -17.90 -15.66
N TRP A 90 6.09 -18.05 -15.65
CA TRP A 90 5.38 -18.67 -14.51
C TRP A 90 4.42 -19.82 -14.84
N THR A 91 4.36 -20.29 -16.08
CA THR A 91 3.34 -21.25 -16.54
C THR A 91 3.40 -22.66 -15.94
N SER A 92 4.23 -22.94 -14.93
CA SER A 92 4.46 -24.31 -14.44
C SER A 92 3.73 -24.72 -13.14
N THR A 93 2.83 -23.92 -12.54
CA THR A 93 2.25 -24.31 -11.24
C THR A 93 0.75 -24.02 -11.06
N ILE A 94 -0.04 -24.12 -12.12
CA ILE A 94 -1.52 -24.15 -12.01
C ILE A 94 -2.02 -25.50 -12.55
N ALA A 95 -1.63 -26.58 -11.87
CA ALA A 95 -2.28 -27.87 -12.03
C ALA A 95 -2.57 -28.41 -10.63
N GLY A 96 -3.86 -28.41 -10.26
CA GLY A 96 -4.31 -29.03 -9.03
C GLY A 96 -3.96 -30.52 -9.01
N SER A 97 -3.51 -31.02 -7.87
CA SER A 97 -3.54 -32.44 -7.59
C SER A 97 -3.95 -32.66 -6.14
N GLY A 98 -4.95 -33.53 -5.95
CA GLY A 98 -5.35 -34.00 -4.63
C GLY A 98 -4.20 -34.75 -3.96
N GLY A 99 -4.05 -34.55 -2.65
CA GLY A 99 -3.11 -35.31 -1.81
C GLY A 99 -1.68 -34.77 -1.72
N GLN A 100 -1.35 -33.65 -2.37
CA GLN A 100 -0.01 -33.06 -2.25
C GLN A 100 0.12 -32.14 -1.02
N SER A 101 1.31 -32.17 -0.40
CA SER A 101 1.70 -31.22 0.64
C SER A 101 1.58 -29.78 0.14
N PHE A 102 0.94 -28.92 0.93
CA PHE A 102 0.76 -27.50 0.66
C PHE A 102 1.53 -26.67 1.68
N VAL A 103 2.43 -25.81 1.22
CA VAL A 103 3.33 -25.04 2.09
C VAL A 103 3.14 -23.56 1.80
N ARG A 104 2.82 -22.79 2.83
CA ARG A 104 2.56 -21.34 2.73
C ARG A 104 3.22 -20.57 3.86
N ALA A 105 3.35 -19.26 3.67
CA ALA A 105 3.86 -18.36 4.70
C ALA A 105 2.96 -17.13 4.86
N ALA A 106 2.78 -16.67 6.09
CA ALA A 106 2.39 -15.30 6.39
C ALA A 106 3.67 -14.44 6.50
N VAL A 107 3.77 -13.41 5.69
CA VAL A 107 4.97 -12.55 5.59
C VAL A 107 4.67 -11.21 6.21
N LEU A 108 5.51 -10.83 7.17
CA LEU A 108 5.38 -9.63 7.99
C LEU A 108 6.67 -8.80 7.91
N TYR A 109 6.53 -7.49 8.06
CA TYR A 109 7.64 -6.60 8.36
C TYR A 109 7.47 -6.03 9.77
N LEU A 110 8.53 -6.08 10.57
CA LEU A 110 8.57 -5.52 11.91
C LEU A 110 9.86 -4.70 12.09
N PRO A 111 9.80 -3.36 12.15
CA PRO A 111 10.99 -2.57 12.42
C PRO A 111 11.52 -2.82 13.84
N SER A 112 12.82 -3.05 13.98
CA SER A 112 13.46 -3.42 15.26
C SER A 112 13.44 -2.32 16.32
N HIS A 113 13.14 -1.09 15.90
CA HIS A 113 13.15 0.10 16.73
C HIS A 113 11.74 0.56 17.18
N GLN A 114 10.69 -0.21 16.90
CA GLN A 114 9.32 0.11 17.32
C GLN A 114 8.72 -1.00 18.22
N PRO A 115 8.86 -0.88 19.56
CA PRO A 115 8.42 -1.93 20.48
C PRO A 115 6.90 -2.13 20.47
N ASN A 116 6.11 -1.13 20.06
CA ASN A 116 4.65 -1.27 19.99
C ASN A 116 4.21 -2.42 19.06
N PHE A 117 4.95 -2.65 17.97
CA PHE A 117 4.64 -3.75 17.05
C PHE A 117 4.93 -5.14 17.63
N GLU A 118 5.70 -5.23 18.72
CA GLU A 118 5.89 -6.49 19.43
C GLU A 118 4.56 -7.01 20.01
N HIS A 119 3.74 -6.13 20.57
CA HIS A 119 2.42 -6.50 21.10
C HIS A 119 1.52 -7.04 19.99
N GLU A 120 1.60 -6.41 18.82
CA GLU A 120 0.82 -6.81 17.65
C GLU A 120 1.30 -8.17 17.11
N PHE A 121 2.61 -8.36 17.03
CA PHE A 121 3.19 -9.66 16.69
C PHE A 121 2.76 -10.78 17.64
N ARG A 122 2.73 -10.51 18.95
CA ARG A 122 2.35 -11.50 19.96
C ARG A 122 0.96 -12.06 19.70
N TRP A 123 -0.03 -11.20 19.42
CA TRP A 123 -1.38 -11.67 19.14
C TRP A 123 -1.49 -12.34 17.78
N PHE A 124 -0.77 -11.84 16.77
CA PHE A 124 -0.72 -12.48 15.46
C PHE A 124 -0.19 -13.91 15.60
N ARG A 125 0.95 -14.10 16.27
CA ARG A 125 1.54 -15.41 16.53
C ARG A 125 0.65 -16.30 17.38
N ARG A 126 -0.03 -15.76 18.40
CA ARG A 126 -0.97 -16.54 19.22
C ARG A 126 -2.17 -17.04 18.41
N SER A 127 -2.68 -16.22 17.51
CA SER A 127 -3.75 -16.58 16.58
C SER A 127 -3.31 -17.59 15.52
N TRP A 128 -2.05 -17.51 15.06
CA TRP A 128 -1.42 -18.51 14.20
C TRP A 128 -1.31 -19.88 14.90
N LEU A 129 -0.93 -19.92 16.17
CA LEU A 129 -0.93 -21.17 16.96
C LEU A 129 -2.34 -21.73 17.15
N GLU A 130 -3.35 -20.87 17.28
CA GLU A 130 -4.76 -21.31 17.38
C GLU A 130 -5.23 -21.95 16.07
N MET A 131 -4.98 -21.28 14.95
CA MET A 131 -5.31 -21.75 13.60
C MET A 131 -4.68 -23.12 13.31
N GLN A 132 -3.43 -23.34 13.74
CA GLN A 132 -2.72 -24.61 13.54
C GLN A 132 -3.39 -25.82 14.18
N LYS A 133 -4.23 -25.64 15.22
CA LYS A 133 -4.93 -26.75 15.88
C LYS A 133 -5.85 -27.51 14.92
N THR A 134 -6.32 -26.85 13.85
CA THR A 134 -7.19 -27.43 12.83
C THR A 134 -6.53 -27.48 11.45
N GLU A 135 -5.23 -27.18 11.36
CA GLU A 135 -4.50 -27.27 10.10
C GLU A 135 -4.33 -28.75 9.68
N PRO A 136 -4.60 -29.10 8.41
CA PRO A 136 -4.35 -30.44 7.91
C PRO A 136 -2.89 -30.85 8.08
N SER A 137 -2.64 -32.12 8.40
CA SER A 137 -1.27 -32.63 8.59
C SER A 137 -0.38 -32.55 7.34
N THR A 138 -0.96 -32.37 6.16
CA THR A 138 -0.25 -32.16 4.89
C THR A 138 -0.01 -30.68 4.57
N TRP A 139 -0.53 -29.76 5.39
CA TRP A 139 -0.39 -28.32 5.21
C TRP A 139 0.67 -27.78 6.16
N ARG A 140 1.38 -26.75 5.73
CA ARG A 140 2.30 -25.97 6.58
C ARG A 140 2.04 -24.50 6.39
N THR A 141 1.92 -23.78 7.49
CA THR A 141 1.81 -22.33 7.53
C THR A 141 2.93 -21.78 8.40
N ASP A 142 3.93 -21.18 7.77
CA ASP A 142 5.02 -20.50 8.48
C ASP A 142 4.69 -19.03 8.73
N ILE A 143 5.37 -18.42 9.70
CA ILE A 143 5.50 -16.97 9.81
C ILE A 143 6.91 -16.60 9.36
N VAL A 144 7.02 -15.66 8.42
CA VAL A 144 8.31 -15.12 7.97
C VAL A 144 8.34 -13.62 8.26
N VAL A 145 9.20 -13.21 9.19
CA VAL A 145 9.33 -11.83 9.65
C VAL A 145 10.61 -11.24 9.11
N TYR A 146 10.50 -10.11 8.42
CA TYR A 146 11.64 -9.29 8.03
C TYR A 146 11.78 -8.08 8.97
N SER A 147 13.01 -7.69 9.25
CA SER A 147 13.35 -6.60 10.17
C SER A 147 14.67 -5.95 9.80
N ASP A 148 14.78 -4.65 10.08
CA ASP A 148 16.00 -3.84 9.93
C ASP A 148 17.02 -4.04 11.07
N GLY A 149 16.71 -4.93 12.00
CA GLY A 149 17.62 -5.34 13.07
C GLY A 149 17.14 -6.56 13.86
N ASN A 150 17.85 -6.86 14.95
CA ASN A 150 17.55 -8.00 15.81
C ASN A 150 16.22 -7.83 16.56
N LEU A 151 15.53 -8.95 16.80
CA LEU A 151 14.22 -9.00 17.43
C LEU A 151 14.22 -10.02 18.59
N PRO A 152 14.93 -9.73 19.70
CA PRO A 152 15.11 -10.70 20.80
C PRO A 152 13.77 -11.13 21.43
N ALA A 153 12.77 -10.26 21.41
CA ALA A 153 11.43 -10.59 21.89
C ALA A 153 10.75 -11.67 21.04
N LEU A 154 10.99 -11.68 19.72
CA LEU A 154 10.47 -12.72 18.82
C LEU A 154 11.25 -14.02 18.98
N GLU A 155 12.56 -13.94 19.22
CA GLU A 155 13.38 -15.12 19.54
C GLU A 155 12.91 -15.79 20.84
N ALA A 156 12.55 -15.00 21.87
CA ALA A 156 11.92 -15.51 23.09
C ALA A 156 10.55 -16.16 22.86
N LEU A 157 9.92 -15.91 21.70
CA LEU A 157 8.69 -16.56 21.24
C LEU A 157 8.98 -17.74 20.29
N ASN A 158 10.19 -18.32 20.35
CA ASN A 158 10.63 -19.45 19.51
C ASN A 158 10.60 -19.14 18.00
N CYS A 159 10.80 -17.88 17.62
CA CYS A 159 11.13 -17.53 16.24
C CYS A 159 12.65 -17.58 16.06
N SER A 160 13.13 -17.93 14.86
CA SER A 160 14.55 -18.22 14.64
C SER A 160 15.17 -17.39 13.52
N VAL A 161 16.37 -16.88 13.76
CA VAL A 161 17.21 -16.25 12.73
C VAL A 161 18.08 -17.27 11.98
N THR A 162 18.26 -18.48 12.53
CA THR A 162 19.17 -19.50 11.98
C THR A 162 18.46 -20.70 11.36
N VAL A 163 17.27 -21.06 11.87
CA VAL A 163 16.46 -22.16 11.33
C VAL A 163 15.74 -21.69 10.08
N ARG A 164 15.86 -22.49 9.02
CA ARG A 164 15.28 -22.24 7.70
C ARG A 164 14.50 -23.48 7.27
N ARG A 165 13.46 -23.28 6.46
CA ARG A 165 12.74 -24.39 5.84
C ARG A 165 13.65 -25.07 4.82
N THR A 166 13.83 -26.37 4.94
CA THR A 166 14.64 -27.18 4.02
C THR A 166 13.84 -28.28 3.35
N SER A 167 12.73 -28.68 3.98
CA SER A 167 11.78 -29.65 3.45
C SER A 167 10.34 -29.13 3.55
N ARG A 168 9.47 -29.66 2.68
CA ARG A 168 8.03 -29.41 2.70
C ARG A 168 7.35 -30.08 3.90
N ASP A 169 7.97 -31.14 4.43
CA ASP A 169 7.46 -31.88 5.58
C ASP A 169 7.84 -31.25 6.92
N ASP A 170 8.81 -30.33 6.94
CA ASP A 170 9.23 -29.62 8.15
C ASP A 170 8.01 -29.00 8.84
N ALA A 171 7.94 -29.09 10.17
CA ALA A 171 6.88 -28.49 10.96
C ALA A 171 6.77 -26.98 10.70
N ASN A 172 5.66 -26.37 11.12
CA ASN A 172 5.47 -24.93 11.02
C ASN A 172 6.59 -24.18 11.75
N MET A 173 7.15 -23.17 11.09
CA MET A 173 8.27 -22.39 11.58
C MET A 173 7.89 -20.92 11.76
N CYS A 174 8.52 -20.28 12.73
CA CYS A 174 8.59 -18.83 12.80
C CYS A 174 10.02 -18.40 12.48
N ILE A 175 10.19 -17.72 11.36
CA ILE A 175 11.49 -17.42 10.74
C ILE A 175 11.71 -15.90 10.78
N ILE A 176 12.92 -15.46 11.14
CA ILE A 176 13.31 -14.05 11.21
C ILE A 176 14.44 -13.76 10.22
N HIS A 177 14.30 -12.69 9.45
CA HIS A 177 15.35 -12.08 8.64
C HIS A 177 15.72 -10.71 9.22
N PRO A 178 16.73 -10.62 10.10
CA PRO A 178 17.06 -9.40 10.85
C PRO A 178 17.99 -8.43 10.10
N THR A 179 18.34 -8.77 8.85
CA THR A 179 19.30 -8.02 8.02
C THR A 179 18.62 -7.34 6.84
N TYR A 180 17.30 -7.13 6.91
CA TYR A 180 16.57 -6.46 5.85
C TYR A 180 17.01 -4.99 5.78
N THR A 181 17.22 -4.48 4.56
CA THR A 181 17.52 -3.07 4.34
C THR A 181 16.24 -2.36 3.95
N SER A 182 15.80 -1.42 4.79
CA SER A 182 14.60 -0.62 4.55
C SER A 182 14.69 0.18 3.24
N VAL A 183 13.56 0.32 2.55
CA VAL A 183 13.42 1.21 1.39
C VAL A 183 13.11 2.66 1.80
N TYR A 184 12.91 2.91 3.09
CA TYR A 184 12.78 4.26 3.62
C TYR A 184 14.06 5.06 3.33
N SER A 185 13.89 6.26 2.81
CA SER A 185 14.99 7.20 2.55
C SER A 185 14.49 8.64 2.58
N ASP A 186 15.38 9.62 2.57
CA ASP A 186 15.00 11.04 2.49
C ASP A 186 14.21 11.36 1.21
N ALA A 187 14.47 10.64 0.11
CA ALA A 187 13.75 10.79 -1.16
C ALA A 187 12.37 10.11 -1.14
N PHE A 188 12.20 9.08 -0.30
CA PHE A 188 10.97 8.31 -0.18
C PHE A 188 10.72 7.92 1.29
N PRO A 189 10.34 8.89 2.15
CA PRO A 189 10.17 8.69 3.59
C PRO A 189 8.81 8.07 3.94
N TYR A 190 8.38 7.04 3.20
CA TYR A 190 7.11 6.36 3.42
C TYR A 190 7.31 5.05 4.20
N ARG A 191 7.01 5.09 5.50
CA ARG A 191 7.34 4.02 6.46
C ARG A 191 6.61 2.69 6.23
N PHE A 192 5.47 2.71 5.53
CA PHE A 192 4.69 1.50 5.26
C PHE A 192 5.13 0.76 3.98
N ALA A 193 6.11 1.28 3.23
CA ALA A 193 6.60 0.62 2.02
C ALA A 193 7.26 -0.73 2.33
N ASP A 194 7.96 -0.83 3.46
CA ASP A 194 8.74 -2.02 3.82
C ASP A 194 7.87 -3.27 3.97
N SER A 195 6.65 -3.15 4.51
CA SER A 195 5.72 -4.28 4.64
C SER A 195 5.19 -4.81 3.31
N VAL A 196 5.41 -4.10 2.20
CA VAL A 196 5.20 -4.62 0.83
C VAL A 196 6.53 -5.06 0.22
N ASN A 197 7.60 -4.30 0.40
CA ASN A 197 8.89 -4.56 -0.23
C ASN A 197 9.51 -5.91 0.17
N VAL A 198 9.39 -6.28 1.46
CA VAL A 198 9.94 -7.55 1.98
C VAL A 198 9.39 -8.77 1.26
N VAL A 199 8.16 -8.66 0.73
CA VAL A 199 7.54 -9.72 -0.05
C VAL A 199 8.16 -9.79 -1.43
N GLY A 200 8.45 -8.67 -2.08
CA GLY A 200 9.02 -8.62 -3.43
C GLY A 200 10.51 -9.02 -3.55
N LEU A 201 11.18 -9.33 -2.44
CA LEU A 201 12.61 -9.68 -2.42
C LEU A 201 12.90 -10.98 -3.17
N ASN A 202 13.98 -10.96 -3.96
CA ASN A 202 14.45 -12.13 -4.71
C ASN A 202 15.45 -12.99 -3.95
N GLY A 203 15.48 -14.30 -4.25
CA GLY A 203 16.44 -15.25 -3.68
C GLY A 203 16.29 -15.42 -2.17
N THR A 204 15.05 -15.34 -1.66
CA THR A 204 14.73 -15.50 -0.25
C THR A 204 14.14 -16.88 0.01
N ASP A 205 13.98 -17.24 1.29
CA ASP A 205 13.28 -18.46 1.71
C ASP A 205 11.83 -18.54 1.15
N LEU A 206 11.30 -17.43 0.63
CA LEU A 206 9.97 -17.40 0.05
C LEU A 206 9.81 -18.38 -1.12
N ASP A 207 10.90 -18.70 -1.84
CA ASP A 207 10.88 -19.65 -2.96
C ASP A 207 10.45 -21.08 -2.55
N MET A 208 10.45 -21.40 -1.25
CA MET A 208 10.02 -22.70 -0.72
C MET A 208 8.49 -22.81 -0.54
N TYR A 209 7.77 -21.69 -0.54
CA TYR A 209 6.33 -21.67 -0.31
C TYR A 209 5.59 -21.67 -1.64
N ASP A 210 4.52 -22.45 -1.72
CA ASP A 210 3.59 -22.39 -2.84
C ASP A 210 2.88 -21.05 -2.86
N TRP A 211 2.46 -20.59 -1.67
CA TRP A 211 1.62 -19.42 -1.49
C TRP A 211 2.14 -18.52 -0.37
N VAL A 212 1.96 -17.21 -0.54
CA VAL A 212 2.28 -16.20 0.47
C VAL A 212 1.05 -15.38 0.80
N LEU A 213 0.84 -15.15 2.09
CA LEU A 213 -0.04 -14.14 2.66
C LEU A 213 0.82 -12.93 3.04
N ARG A 214 0.82 -11.88 2.22
CA ARG A 214 1.31 -10.56 2.65
C ARG A 214 0.25 -9.99 3.58
N THR A 215 0.61 -9.67 4.82
CA THR A 215 -0.30 -9.07 5.79
C THR A 215 0.42 -8.05 6.66
N ASP A 216 -0.34 -7.13 7.26
CA ASP A 216 0.15 -6.20 8.25
C ASP A 216 0.20 -6.85 9.64
N ILE A 217 0.93 -6.25 10.56
CA ILE A 217 1.19 -6.85 11.87
C ILE A 217 -0.02 -6.74 12.82
N ASP A 218 -0.91 -5.79 12.58
CA ASP A 218 -2.12 -5.52 13.36
C ASP A 218 -3.31 -6.39 12.94
N THR A 219 -3.02 -7.67 12.71
CA THR A 219 -3.96 -8.64 12.13
C THR A 219 -3.99 -9.95 12.93
N PHE A 220 -4.95 -10.82 12.59
CA PHE A 220 -5.10 -12.14 13.21
C PHE A 220 -5.41 -13.18 12.13
N LEU A 221 -4.86 -14.38 12.32
CA LEU A 221 -5.34 -15.57 11.63
C LEU A 221 -6.42 -16.25 12.47
N THR A 222 -7.44 -16.81 11.83
CA THR A 222 -8.51 -17.54 12.51
C THR A 222 -8.45 -19.04 12.19
N PRO A 223 -9.24 -19.89 12.88
CA PRO A 223 -9.39 -21.28 12.49
C PRO A 223 -9.85 -21.47 11.04
N ALA A 224 -10.58 -20.53 10.43
CA ALA A 224 -11.00 -20.64 9.03
C ALA A 224 -9.79 -20.67 8.06
N PHE A 225 -8.71 -19.96 8.39
CA PHE A 225 -7.52 -19.95 7.53
C PHE A 225 -6.84 -21.33 7.44
N SER A 226 -7.02 -22.20 8.43
CA SER A 226 -6.37 -23.52 8.52
C SER A 226 -6.61 -24.43 7.31
N THR A 227 -7.74 -24.26 6.63
CA THR A 227 -8.13 -25.06 5.45
C THR A 227 -8.51 -24.21 4.25
N TRP A 228 -8.55 -22.89 4.40
CA TRP A 228 -8.92 -22.00 3.30
C TRP A 228 -7.75 -21.74 2.35
N LYS A 229 -7.99 -22.06 1.08
CA LYS A 229 -7.12 -21.75 -0.07
C LYS A 229 -8.02 -21.38 -1.26
N PRO A 230 -8.04 -20.12 -1.69
CA PRO A 230 -8.81 -19.71 -2.86
C PRO A 230 -8.18 -20.28 -4.14
N PRO A 231 -8.93 -20.36 -5.26
CA PRO A 231 -8.43 -20.91 -6.52
C PRO A 231 -7.50 -19.95 -7.27
N ILE A 232 -7.57 -18.66 -6.96
CA ILE A 232 -6.77 -17.58 -7.56
C ILE A 232 -6.23 -16.67 -6.45
N MET A 233 -5.33 -15.76 -6.80
CA MET A 233 -4.92 -14.70 -5.89
C MET A 233 -6.14 -13.88 -5.44
N VAL A 234 -6.21 -13.62 -4.14
CA VAL A 234 -7.24 -12.77 -3.53
C VAL A 234 -6.61 -11.64 -2.73
N VAL A 235 -7.34 -10.55 -2.62
CA VAL A 235 -6.96 -9.36 -1.84
C VAL A 235 -8.08 -8.97 -0.89
N GLY A 236 -7.73 -8.32 0.21
CA GLY A 236 -8.71 -7.72 1.12
C GLY A 236 -9.19 -6.34 0.63
N GLN A 237 -9.77 -5.57 1.55
CA GLN A 237 -10.42 -4.28 1.31
C GLN A 237 -9.64 -3.15 1.99
N GLY A 238 -9.35 -2.07 1.26
CA GLY A 238 -8.57 -0.92 1.76
C GLY A 238 -9.38 0.34 2.05
N ALA A 239 -10.66 0.39 1.63
CA ALA A 239 -11.63 1.47 1.90
C ALA A 239 -11.06 2.90 1.80
N TYR A 240 -10.55 3.29 0.63
CA TYR A 240 -10.00 4.64 0.36
C TYR A 240 -10.66 5.34 -0.83
N SER A 241 -11.51 4.64 -1.58
CA SER A 241 -12.29 5.17 -2.69
C SER A 241 -13.77 5.04 -2.35
N PHE A 242 -14.39 6.19 -2.04
CA PHE A 242 -15.76 6.28 -1.57
C PHE A 242 -16.64 7.02 -2.58
N PRO A 243 -17.94 6.69 -2.68
CA PRO A 243 -18.89 7.47 -3.48
C PRO A 243 -18.88 8.96 -3.09
N GLY A 244 -18.85 9.84 -4.10
CA GLY A 244 -18.80 11.29 -3.89
C GLY A 244 -17.41 11.88 -3.67
N TYR A 245 -16.35 11.06 -3.69
CA TYR A 245 -14.95 11.49 -3.63
C TYR A 245 -14.20 11.17 -4.92
N THR A 246 -13.09 11.86 -5.18
CA THR A 246 -12.37 11.85 -6.47
C THR A 246 -11.19 10.87 -6.51
N THR A 247 -11.00 10.05 -5.47
CA THR A 247 -9.85 9.14 -5.37
C THR A 247 -9.84 8.12 -6.51
N GLY A 248 -10.99 7.52 -6.83
CA GLY A 248 -11.11 6.59 -7.96
C GLY A 248 -10.75 7.21 -9.31
N ASP A 249 -11.29 8.40 -9.60
CA ASP A 249 -10.99 9.12 -10.86
C ASP A 249 -9.50 9.47 -10.97
N ARG A 250 -8.88 9.88 -9.85
CA ARG A 250 -7.45 10.17 -9.81
C ARG A 250 -6.62 8.93 -10.09
N LEU A 251 -6.95 7.79 -9.47
CA LEU A 251 -6.28 6.51 -9.74
C LEU A 251 -6.43 6.10 -11.21
N ALA A 252 -7.62 6.22 -11.79
CA ALA A 252 -7.84 5.92 -13.21
C ALA A 252 -6.99 6.80 -14.14
N SER A 253 -6.87 8.10 -13.84
CA SER A 253 -6.01 9.03 -14.58
C SER A 253 -4.52 8.66 -14.49
N ILE A 254 -4.05 8.29 -13.29
CA ILE A 254 -2.66 7.85 -13.07
C ILE A 254 -2.38 6.55 -13.84
N ILE A 255 -3.28 5.57 -13.74
CA ILE A 255 -3.18 4.29 -14.47
C ILE A 255 -3.06 4.53 -15.97
N SER A 256 -3.90 5.41 -16.52
CA SER A 256 -3.83 5.79 -17.93
C SER A 256 -2.51 6.47 -18.29
N SER A 257 -1.99 7.34 -17.42
CA SER A 257 -0.73 8.06 -17.63
C SER A 257 0.49 7.14 -17.59
N LEU A 258 0.43 6.08 -16.77
CA LEU A 258 1.45 5.05 -16.67
C LEU A 258 1.31 3.94 -17.72
N ASN A 259 0.31 4.03 -18.62
CA ASN A 259 -0.04 2.98 -19.59
C ASN A 259 -0.22 1.59 -18.93
N MET A 260 -0.84 1.58 -17.75
CA MET A 260 -1.13 0.36 -17.00
C MET A 260 -2.54 -0.15 -17.31
N THR A 261 -2.79 -1.41 -16.91
CA THR A 261 -4.08 -2.06 -17.14
C THR A 261 -5.20 -1.32 -16.42
N THR A 262 -6.29 -1.06 -17.13
CA THR A 262 -7.50 -0.45 -16.57
C THR A 262 -7.99 -1.25 -15.36
N MET A 263 -8.51 -0.53 -14.36
CA MET A 263 -9.01 -1.11 -13.12
C MET A 263 -10.10 -2.16 -13.38
N THR A 264 -9.94 -3.32 -12.74
CA THR A 264 -10.94 -4.39 -12.62
C THR A 264 -11.38 -4.59 -11.16
N LEU A 265 -10.50 -4.29 -10.20
CA LEU A 265 -10.77 -4.21 -8.78
C LEU A 265 -10.55 -2.80 -8.27
N ASP A 266 -11.47 -2.34 -7.43
CA ASP A 266 -11.32 -1.12 -6.65
C ASP A 266 -10.94 -1.44 -5.20
N ASN A 267 -10.54 -0.42 -4.43
CA ASN A 267 -10.32 -0.53 -2.99
C ASN A 267 -9.47 -1.74 -2.56
N VAL A 268 -8.46 -2.12 -3.35
CA VAL A 268 -7.52 -3.20 -3.02
C VAL A 268 -6.90 -2.94 -1.65
N GLY A 269 -7.12 -3.87 -0.72
CA GLY A 269 -6.60 -3.81 0.64
C GLY A 269 -5.10 -4.10 0.73
N SER A 270 -4.59 -3.99 1.95
CA SER A 270 -3.19 -4.25 2.23
C SER A 270 -2.89 -5.76 2.28
N THR A 271 -3.86 -6.61 2.61
CA THR A 271 -3.65 -8.06 2.70
C THR A 271 -3.81 -8.75 1.34
N TRP A 272 -2.80 -9.52 0.92
CA TRP A 272 -2.78 -10.24 -0.35
C TRP A 272 -2.43 -11.70 -0.13
N TYR A 273 -3.22 -12.62 -0.68
CA TYR A 273 -3.00 -14.06 -0.56
C TYR A 273 -3.04 -14.74 -1.91
N GLY A 274 -1.96 -15.41 -2.30
CA GLY A 274 -1.86 -16.00 -3.62
C GLY A 274 -0.60 -16.83 -3.83
N PRO A 275 -0.41 -17.37 -5.05
CA PRO A 275 0.83 -18.00 -5.46
C PRO A 275 2.03 -17.08 -5.21
N THR A 276 3.10 -17.61 -4.61
CA THR A 276 4.24 -16.81 -4.15
C THR A 276 4.84 -15.96 -5.26
N SER A 277 5.04 -16.54 -6.45
CA SER A 277 5.61 -15.84 -7.60
C SER A 277 4.79 -14.61 -8.01
N LEU A 278 3.47 -14.77 -8.12
CA LEU A 278 2.56 -13.69 -8.51
C LEU A 278 2.56 -12.59 -7.45
N ILE A 279 2.46 -12.95 -6.17
CA ILE A 279 2.50 -12.00 -5.05
C ILE A 279 3.81 -11.20 -5.06
N ARG A 280 4.95 -11.85 -5.30
CA ARG A 280 6.27 -11.20 -5.40
C ARG A 280 6.33 -10.21 -6.55
N THR A 281 5.86 -10.63 -7.73
CA THR A 281 5.78 -9.79 -8.91
C THR A 281 4.93 -8.55 -8.66
N CYS A 282 3.76 -8.71 -8.04
CA CYS A 282 2.89 -7.60 -7.71
C CYS A 282 3.50 -6.67 -6.65
N ALA A 283 4.12 -7.20 -5.61
CA ALA A 283 4.79 -6.41 -4.57
C ALA A 283 5.94 -5.55 -5.14
N ASN A 284 6.76 -6.11 -6.02
CA ASN A 284 7.87 -5.39 -6.63
C ASN A 284 7.38 -4.22 -7.53
N LEU A 285 6.32 -4.49 -8.32
CA LEU A 285 5.65 -3.43 -9.08
C LEU A 285 5.02 -2.38 -8.15
N SER A 286 4.38 -2.78 -7.05
CA SER A 286 3.82 -1.85 -6.07
C SER A 286 4.88 -0.90 -5.51
N ILE A 287 6.09 -1.37 -5.18
CA ILE A 287 7.16 -0.48 -4.70
C ILE A 287 7.55 0.56 -5.75
N SER A 288 7.68 0.13 -7.01
CA SER A 288 7.95 1.05 -8.13
C SER A 288 6.85 2.11 -8.27
N VAL A 289 5.58 1.70 -8.15
CA VAL A 289 4.44 2.61 -8.20
C VAL A 289 4.39 3.53 -6.97
N MET A 290 4.68 3.04 -5.76
CA MET A 290 4.70 3.88 -4.54
C MET A 290 5.72 5.01 -4.67
N GLN A 291 6.92 4.72 -5.16
CA GLN A 291 7.95 5.73 -5.40
C GLN A 291 7.50 6.75 -6.44
N TYR A 292 6.88 6.30 -7.54
CA TYR A 292 6.29 7.20 -8.55
C TYR A 292 5.19 8.10 -7.95
N LEU A 293 4.24 7.51 -7.23
CA LEU A 293 3.13 8.23 -6.60
C LEU A 293 3.69 9.28 -5.64
N TYR A 294 4.58 8.88 -4.74
CA TYR A 294 5.19 9.80 -3.78
C TYR A 294 5.92 10.93 -4.50
N ALA A 295 6.70 10.66 -5.55
CA ALA A 295 7.45 11.69 -6.24
C ALA A 295 6.55 12.66 -7.02
N ASN A 296 5.49 12.18 -7.68
CA ASN A 296 4.77 12.93 -8.72
C ASN A 296 3.31 13.26 -8.38
N GLU A 297 2.66 12.45 -7.55
CA GLU A 297 1.21 12.51 -7.29
C GLU A 297 0.86 13.14 -5.93
N PHE A 298 1.83 13.73 -5.25
CA PHE A 298 1.62 14.47 -4.01
C PHE A 298 2.41 15.78 -4.02
N THR A 299 1.71 16.87 -3.71
CA THR A 299 2.29 18.19 -3.52
C THR A 299 3.17 18.23 -2.27
N ALA A 300 4.01 19.28 -2.16
CA ALA A 300 4.82 19.50 -0.95
C ALA A 300 3.95 19.70 0.31
N GLU A 301 2.77 20.34 0.16
CA GLU A 301 1.81 20.51 1.25
C GLU A 301 1.24 19.15 1.67
N GLU A 302 0.73 18.33 0.74
CA GLU A 302 0.17 17.00 1.08
C GLU A 302 1.20 16.05 1.74
N LYS A 303 2.49 16.27 1.51
CA LYS A 303 3.61 15.54 2.13
C LYS A 303 4.00 16.06 3.52
N SER A 304 3.56 17.25 3.88
CA SER A 304 4.06 17.92 5.09
C SER A 304 3.42 17.32 6.35
N PRO A 305 4.17 17.24 7.47
CA PRO A 305 3.60 16.81 8.76
C PRO A 305 2.38 17.64 9.20
N GLU A 306 2.37 18.95 8.88
CA GLU A 306 1.30 19.90 9.22
C GLU A 306 0.02 19.65 8.43
N TYR A 307 0.10 18.94 7.30
CA TYR A 307 -1.08 18.51 6.56
C TYR A 307 -1.83 17.40 7.30
N GLY A 308 -1.10 16.54 8.02
CA GLY A 308 -1.67 15.51 8.87
C GLY A 308 -2.72 14.67 8.15
N ILE A 309 -3.97 14.72 8.61
CA ILE A 309 -5.10 13.94 8.07
C ILE A 309 -6.00 14.73 7.12
N LYS A 310 -5.66 15.97 6.74
CA LYS A 310 -6.54 16.86 5.95
C LYS A 310 -6.94 16.28 4.59
N GLY A 311 -6.10 15.41 4.02
CA GLY A 311 -6.37 14.73 2.76
C GLY A 311 -7.40 13.60 2.86
N TRP A 312 -7.69 13.10 4.07
CA TRP A 312 -8.65 12.02 4.27
C TRP A 312 -10.10 12.54 4.27
N PRO A 313 -11.09 11.82 3.68
CA PRO A 313 -11.00 10.54 2.97
C PRO A 313 -10.80 10.70 1.44
N LYS A 314 -10.24 11.83 0.99
CA LYS A 314 -9.87 12.07 -0.41
C LYS A 314 -8.50 11.43 -0.71
N TRP A 315 -7.55 12.23 -1.18
CA TRP A 315 -6.20 11.80 -1.51
C TRP A 315 -5.29 12.02 -0.30
N HIS A 316 -4.79 10.94 0.29
CA HIS A 316 -4.02 11.00 1.53
C HIS A 316 -2.71 10.20 1.44
N ILE A 317 -1.62 10.80 1.93
CA ILE A 317 -0.28 10.22 1.80
C ILE A 317 -0.09 8.93 2.62
N GLY A 318 -0.85 8.76 3.70
CA GLY A 318 -0.86 7.52 4.49
C GLY A 318 -1.31 6.30 3.69
N VAL A 319 -2.04 6.51 2.60
CA VAL A 319 -2.70 5.47 1.78
C VAL A 319 -1.86 5.07 0.56
N VAL A 320 -0.65 5.63 0.39
CA VAL A 320 0.21 5.39 -0.79
C VAL A 320 0.44 3.90 -1.08
N SER A 321 0.65 3.07 -0.05
CA SER A 321 0.80 1.62 -0.22
C SER A 321 -0.41 0.96 -0.87
N MET A 322 -1.62 1.35 -0.44
CA MET A 322 -2.87 0.82 -0.97
C MET A 322 -3.16 1.35 -2.38
N TYR A 323 -2.89 2.63 -2.67
CA TYR A 323 -2.99 3.17 -4.03
C TYR A 323 -2.04 2.46 -4.99
N ALA A 324 -0.81 2.21 -4.57
CA ALA A 324 0.17 1.51 -5.39
C ALA A 324 -0.16 0.02 -5.55
N GLY A 325 -0.63 -0.63 -4.48
CA GLY A 325 -1.17 -1.99 -4.51
C GLY A 325 -2.31 -2.12 -5.50
N HIS A 326 -3.26 -1.19 -5.48
CA HIS A 326 -4.37 -1.12 -6.41
C HIS A 326 -3.91 -1.11 -7.87
N ILE A 327 -3.01 -0.18 -8.20
CA ILE A 327 -2.52 0.01 -9.57
C ILE A 327 -1.73 -1.23 -10.01
N ALA A 328 -0.79 -1.68 -9.17
CA ALA A 328 0.10 -2.79 -9.48
C ALA A 328 -0.65 -4.12 -9.61
N ILE A 329 -1.57 -4.43 -8.69
CA ILE A 329 -2.31 -5.70 -8.68
C ILE A 329 -3.17 -5.83 -9.92
N ASN A 330 -3.96 -4.81 -10.26
CA ASN A 330 -4.75 -4.82 -11.48
C ASN A 330 -3.89 -5.07 -12.74
N HIS A 331 -2.64 -4.61 -12.76
CA HIS A 331 -1.73 -4.81 -13.88
C HIS A 331 -1.01 -6.17 -13.89
N CYS A 332 -0.42 -6.61 -12.77
CA CYS A 332 0.34 -7.85 -12.68
C CYS A 332 -0.55 -9.10 -12.76
N THR A 333 -1.84 -9.00 -12.43
CA THR A 333 -2.79 -10.13 -12.47
C THR A 333 -3.65 -10.16 -13.73
N ARG A 334 -3.45 -9.25 -14.69
CA ARG A 334 -4.32 -9.07 -15.86
C ARG A 334 -4.54 -10.33 -16.71
N GLU A 335 -3.59 -11.26 -16.69
CA GLU A 335 -3.63 -12.53 -17.46
C GLU A 335 -4.10 -13.72 -16.62
N PHE A 336 -4.12 -13.58 -15.29
CA PHE A 336 -4.39 -14.68 -14.34
C PHE A 336 -5.72 -14.50 -13.59
N GLY A 337 -6.21 -13.27 -13.50
CA GLY A 337 -7.33 -12.89 -12.65
C GLY A 337 -6.92 -12.67 -11.19
N VAL A 338 -7.74 -11.88 -10.51
CA VAL A 338 -7.66 -11.59 -9.08
C VAL A 338 -9.07 -11.34 -8.59
N ALA A 339 -9.37 -11.71 -7.35
CA ALA A 339 -10.63 -11.38 -6.71
C ALA A 339 -10.41 -10.60 -5.42
N LYS A 340 -11.35 -9.72 -5.11
CA LYS A 340 -11.44 -9.12 -3.78
C LYS A 340 -12.38 -9.98 -2.93
N ASP A 341 -11.90 -10.45 -1.79
CA ASP A 341 -12.68 -11.29 -0.87
C ASP A 341 -12.75 -10.61 0.50
N GLU A 342 -13.69 -9.67 0.60
CA GLU A 342 -13.94 -8.87 1.81
C GLU A 342 -14.56 -9.70 2.95
N THR A 343 -14.90 -10.97 2.68
CA THR A 343 -15.43 -11.89 3.70
C THR A 343 -14.32 -12.72 4.32
N MET A 344 -13.28 -13.09 3.56
CA MET A 344 -12.20 -13.91 4.09
C MET A 344 -10.97 -13.12 4.52
N LEU A 345 -10.70 -11.98 3.88
CA LEU A 345 -9.56 -11.11 4.17
C LEU A 345 -9.99 -9.76 4.74
N ASP A 346 -9.12 -9.21 5.58
CA ASP A 346 -9.29 -7.92 6.27
C ASP A 346 -10.63 -7.75 7.00
N PHE A 347 -11.20 -8.85 7.49
CA PHE A 347 -12.50 -8.82 8.16
C PHE A 347 -12.37 -8.12 9.53
N PRO A 348 -13.30 -7.24 9.92
CA PRO A 348 -13.08 -6.37 11.07
C PRO A 348 -13.07 -7.13 12.39
N THR A 349 -12.06 -6.87 13.24
CA THR A 349 -11.96 -7.43 14.60
C THR A 349 -13.10 -7.01 15.53
N THR A 350 -13.92 -6.05 15.11
CA THR A 350 -15.05 -5.52 15.87
C THR A 350 -16.34 -6.29 15.59
N SER A 351 -16.31 -7.24 14.67
CA SER A 351 -17.47 -8.07 14.30
C SER A 351 -17.88 -9.05 15.39
N SER A 352 -19.17 -9.36 15.43
CA SER A 352 -19.74 -10.44 16.23
C SER A 352 -19.90 -11.76 15.47
N ASP A 353 -19.46 -11.85 14.21
CA ASP A 353 -19.52 -13.11 13.44
C ASP A 353 -18.51 -14.14 13.97
N ALA A 354 -18.66 -15.40 13.57
CA ALA A 354 -17.83 -16.49 14.07
C ALA A 354 -16.46 -16.52 13.39
N PRO A 355 -15.34 -16.69 14.14
CA PRO A 355 -13.99 -16.74 13.55
C PRO A 355 -13.78 -17.96 12.63
N SER A 356 -14.66 -18.96 12.68
CA SER A 356 -14.66 -20.10 11.75
C SER A 356 -15.10 -19.74 10.32
N ARG A 357 -15.55 -18.50 10.07
CA ARG A 357 -16.11 -18.06 8.79
C ARG A 357 -15.24 -17.08 8.00
N HIS A 358 -14.18 -16.56 8.62
CA HIS A 358 -13.36 -15.48 8.07
C HIS A 358 -11.90 -15.81 8.33
N ALA A 359 -11.08 -15.99 7.30
CA ALA A 359 -9.70 -16.46 7.47
C ALA A 359 -8.79 -15.48 8.22
N HIS A 360 -8.99 -14.19 7.98
CA HIS A 360 -8.05 -13.16 8.39
C HIS A 360 -8.80 -11.94 8.90
N LEU A 361 -8.39 -11.45 10.07
CA LEU A 361 -8.97 -10.29 10.71
C LEU A 361 -8.00 -9.12 10.69
N HIS A 362 -8.52 -7.90 10.56
CA HIS A 362 -7.73 -6.67 10.61
C HIS A 362 -8.28 -5.73 11.68
N THR A 363 -7.40 -5.14 12.49
CA THR A 363 -7.81 -4.06 13.41
C THR A 363 -7.93 -2.76 12.64
N TRP A 364 -9.16 -2.42 12.25
CA TRP A 364 -9.42 -1.14 11.58
C TRP A 364 -9.19 0.04 12.53
N GLN A 365 -8.98 1.22 11.97
CA GLN A 365 -8.74 2.43 12.76
C GLN A 365 -10.05 2.98 13.34
N ASP A 366 -10.63 2.26 14.29
CA ASP A 366 -11.80 2.66 15.04
C ASP A 366 -11.64 2.39 16.55
N ASN A 367 -12.62 2.85 17.32
CA ASN A 367 -12.66 2.72 18.78
C ASN A 367 -13.72 1.70 19.23
N GLN A 368 -14.19 0.82 18.33
CA GLN A 368 -15.13 -0.23 18.69
C GLN A 368 -14.39 -1.36 19.41
N ARG A 369 -15.13 -2.21 20.15
CA ARG A 369 -14.52 -3.23 21.00
C ARG A 369 -13.73 -4.23 20.15
N PHE A 370 -12.58 -4.57 20.72
CA PHE A 370 -11.28 -4.83 20.12
C PHE A 370 -10.73 -3.74 19.19
N SER A 371 -10.24 -2.67 19.83
CA SER A 371 -9.42 -1.62 19.22
C SER A 371 -7.97 -1.75 19.67
N LYS A 372 -7.02 -1.71 18.71
CA LYS A 372 -5.59 -1.72 19.04
C LYS A 372 -5.16 -0.51 19.87
N PHE A 373 -5.79 0.65 19.66
CA PHE A 373 -5.50 1.86 20.43
C PHE A 373 -5.89 1.67 21.90
N ALA A 374 -7.09 1.18 22.16
CA ALA A 374 -7.56 0.86 23.51
C ALA A 374 -6.69 -0.23 24.18
N PHE A 375 -6.24 -1.22 23.40
CA PHE A 375 -5.31 -2.24 23.89
C PHE A 375 -3.97 -1.63 24.31
N THR A 376 -3.36 -0.80 23.46
CA THR A 376 -2.10 -0.09 23.76
C THR A 376 -2.24 0.83 24.96
N SER A 377 -3.38 1.50 25.12
CA SER A 377 -3.70 2.35 26.28
C SER A 377 -4.09 1.56 27.54
N GLY A 378 -4.09 0.23 27.49
CA GLY A 378 -4.37 -0.60 28.67
C GLY A 378 -5.81 -0.67 29.12
N GLU A 379 -6.76 -0.25 28.29
CA GLU A 379 -8.18 -0.23 28.64
C GLU A 379 -8.75 -1.63 28.91
N TYR A 380 -8.09 -2.68 28.40
CA TYR A 380 -8.49 -4.08 28.57
C TYR A 380 -7.77 -4.82 29.71
N VAL A 381 -7.01 -4.13 30.58
CA VAL A 381 -6.25 -4.77 31.69
C VAL A 381 -7.15 -5.51 32.70
N HIS A 382 -8.42 -5.12 32.79
CA HIS A 382 -9.41 -5.73 33.68
C HIS A 382 -10.39 -6.67 32.96
N GLU A 383 -10.16 -6.95 31.67
CA GLU A 383 -10.99 -7.86 30.90
C GLU A 383 -10.85 -9.30 31.45
N ASP A 384 -11.99 -9.92 31.75
CA ASP A 384 -12.02 -11.27 32.28
C ASP A 384 -11.97 -12.29 31.14
N LYS A 385 -10.77 -12.82 30.86
CA LYS A 385 -10.55 -13.82 29.79
C LYS A 385 -11.50 -15.02 29.86
N SER A 386 -11.99 -15.39 31.05
CA SER A 386 -12.88 -16.55 31.23
C SER A 386 -14.31 -16.32 30.73
N LYS A 387 -14.70 -15.06 30.51
CA LYS A 387 -16.02 -14.65 30.00
C LYS A 387 -16.04 -14.40 28.49
N LEU A 388 -14.88 -14.49 27.83
CA LEU A 388 -14.79 -14.34 26.38
C LEU A 388 -15.27 -15.61 25.69
N HIS A 389 -15.94 -15.44 24.55
CA HIS A 389 -16.42 -16.54 23.71
C HIS A 389 -15.65 -16.60 22.37
N PRO A 390 -14.34 -16.93 22.37
CA PRO A 390 -13.49 -16.83 21.19
C PRO A 390 -13.83 -17.86 20.10
N ALA A 391 -14.68 -18.85 20.36
CA ALA A 391 -15.16 -19.77 19.31
C ALA A 391 -16.35 -19.19 18.52
N ASP A 392 -17.10 -18.27 19.11
CA ASP A 392 -18.41 -17.83 18.63
C ASP A 392 -18.40 -16.40 18.08
N SER A 393 -17.46 -15.57 18.55
CA SER A 393 -17.44 -14.13 18.27
C SER A 393 -16.04 -13.64 17.96
N ILE A 394 -15.88 -12.95 16.83
CA ILE A 394 -14.61 -12.37 16.37
C ILE A 394 -14.05 -11.34 17.35
N VAL A 395 -14.88 -10.46 17.91
CA VAL A 395 -14.40 -9.47 18.89
C VAL A 395 -13.84 -10.14 20.14
N ASP A 396 -14.45 -11.23 20.60
CA ASP A 396 -13.94 -11.99 21.75
C ASP A 396 -12.72 -12.84 21.37
N TYR A 397 -12.67 -13.34 20.13
CA TYR A 397 -11.49 -14.03 19.58
C TYR A 397 -10.27 -13.11 19.56
N ALA A 398 -10.39 -11.92 18.96
CA ALA A 398 -9.31 -10.95 18.89
C ALA A 398 -8.86 -10.51 20.29
N MET A 399 -9.82 -10.20 21.18
CA MET A 399 -9.55 -9.87 22.58
C MET A 399 -8.80 -10.98 23.30
N TYR A 400 -9.26 -12.23 23.18
CA TYR A 400 -8.66 -13.37 23.83
C TYR A 400 -7.23 -13.60 23.33
N MET A 401 -7.02 -13.63 22.01
CA MET A 401 -5.68 -13.83 21.42
C MET A 401 -4.72 -12.73 21.84
N ALA A 402 -5.19 -11.48 21.91
CA ALA A 402 -4.38 -10.36 22.34
C ALA A 402 -3.96 -10.46 23.81
N LEU A 403 -4.90 -10.66 24.72
CA LEU A 403 -4.63 -10.77 26.17
C LEU A 403 -3.84 -12.03 26.52
N ASP A 404 -4.10 -13.15 25.85
CA ASP A 404 -3.42 -14.43 26.11
C ASP A 404 -1.97 -14.45 25.63
N SER A 405 -1.63 -13.60 24.67
CA SER A 405 -0.29 -13.53 24.08
C SER A 405 0.71 -12.66 24.86
N GLN A 406 0.23 -11.86 25.82
CA GLN A 406 1.09 -10.98 26.61
C GLN A 406 1.77 -11.74 27.75
N ALA A 407 2.92 -11.23 28.20
CA ALA A 407 3.57 -11.74 29.40
C ALA A 407 2.70 -11.50 30.64
N VAL A 408 2.77 -12.41 31.61
CA VAL A 408 1.92 -12.43 32.83
C VAL A 408 1.98 -11.12 33.63
N ASP A 409 3.10 -10.39 33.55
CA ASP A 409 3.33 -9.11 34.25
C ASP A 409 3.09 -7.86 33.38
N PHE A 410 2.45 -8.00 32.22
CA PHE A 410 2.24 -6.87 31.32
C PHE A 410 1.29 -5.84 31.95
N ARG A 411 1.86 -4.71 32.36
CA ARG A 411 1.15 -3.44 32.50
C ARG A 411 1.54 -2.58 31.30
N PRO A 412 0.61 -2.26 30.39
CA PRO A 412 0.89 -1.30 29.34
C PRO A 412 1.38 0.01 29.97
N PRO A 413 2.35 0.71 29.34
CA PRO A 413 2.80 2.00 29.83
C PRO A 413 1.60 2.95 29.91
N ALA A 414 1.50 3.64 31.05
CA ALA A 414 0.43 4.59 31.37
C ALA A 414 0.40 5.80 30.41
#